data_AF-A0A4R8S138-F1
#
_entry.id   AF-A0A4R8S138-F1
#
_cell.length_a   1.000
_cell.length_b   1.000
_cell.length_c   1.000
_cell.angle_alpha   90.00
_cell.angle_beta   90.00
_cell.angle_gamma   90.00
#
_symmetry.space_group_name_H-M   'P 1'
#
loop_
_entity.id
_entity.type
_entity.pdbx_description
1 polymer ?
#
loop_
_entity_poly.entity_id
_entity_poly.type
_entity_poly.pdbx_seq_one_letter_code
_entity_poly.pdbx_strand_id
1 'polypeptide(L)'
;MTDDALRAKQDKAALLSLLGTLAMIVAYAMSISVLTDTDMASKFENGTVPAGTDIAGIQTCVIGSVIAAVLSVVLATAGNVVHSNVFTKLVAVLAYLAAGLFSMIFLLIAGLAF
;
A
#
# COMPACT_ATOMS: atom_id res chain seq x y z
N MET A 1 -16.41 3.27 -32.63
CA MET A 1 -16.67 2.58 -31.34
C MET A 1 -18.04 2.99 -30.88
N THR A 2 -18.87 2.07 -30.42
CA THR A 2 -20.16 2.41 -29.81
C THR A 2 -19.92 3.11 -28.47
N ASP A 3 -20.76 4.08 -28.10
CA ASP A 3 -20.63 4.86 -26.86
C ASP A 3 -20.59 3.96 -25.61
N ASP A 4 -21.30 2.83 -25.65
CA ASP A 4 -21.33 1.83 -24.57
C ASP A 4 -19.96 1.18 -24.34
N ALA A 5 -19.19 0.92 -25.41
CA ALA A 5 -17.85 0.33 -25.29
C ALA A 5 -16.84 1.31 -24.70
N LEU A 6 -17.04 2.62 -24.92
CA LEU A 6 -16.21 3.67 -24.29
C LEU A 6 -16.55 3.82 -22.82
N ARG A 7 -17.83 3.84 -22.45
CA ARG A 7 -18.29 3.90 -21.06
C ARG A 7 -17.77 2.71 -20.24
N ALA A 8 -17.89 1.49 -20.76
CA ALA A 8 -17.37 0.31 -20.08
C ALA A 8 -15.85 0.38 -19.80
N LYS A 9 -15.06 0.97 -20.70
CA LYS A 9 -13.63 1.19 -20.47
C LYS A 9 -13.38 2.25 -19.40
N GLN A 10 -14.16 3.32 -19.38
CA GLN A 10 -14.08 4.37 -18.37
C GLN A 10 -14.38 3.83 -16.97
N ASP A 11 -15.47 3.07 -16.82
CA ASP A 11 -15.85 2.46 -15.54
C ASP A 11 -14.79 1.48 -15.04
N LYS A 12 -14.27 0.63 -15.94
CA LYS A 12 -13.17 -0.29 -15.60
C LYS A 12 -11.91 0.46 -15.14
N ALA A 13 -11.53 1.52 -15.85
CA ALA A 13 -10.36 2.32 -15.50
C ALA A 13 -10.53 3.02 -14.14
N ALA A 14 -11.73 3.53 -13.86
CA ALA A 14 -12.06 4.13 -12.57
C ALA A 14 -12.02 3.10 -11.43
N LEU A 15 -12.59 1.91 -11.62
CA LEU A 15 -12.56 0.82 -10.65
C LEU A 15 -11.13 0.36 -10.34
N LEU A 16 -10.29 0.17 -11.36
CA LEU A 16 -8.89 -0.19 -11.17
C LEU A 16 -8.14 0.89 -10.37
N SER A 17 -8.40 2.16 -10.67
CA SER A 17 -7.79 3.28 -9.95
C SER A 17 -8.23 3.33 -8.49
N LEU A 18 -9.52 3.13 -8.21
CA LEU A 18 -10.07 3.07 -6.85
C LEU A 18 -9.50 1.91 -6.04
N LEU A 19 -9.42 0.72 -6.64
CA LEU A 19 -8.79 -0.44 -6.01
C LEU A 19 -7.30 -0.19 -5.73
N GLY A 20 -6.61 0.49 -6.65
CA GLY A 20 -5.23 0.93 -6.44
C GLY A 20 -5.09 1.83 -5.21
N THR A 21 -5.97 2.83 -5.08
CA THR A 21 -5.98 3.72 -3.91
C THR A 21 -6.25 2.95 -2.61
N LEU A 22 -7.26 2.06 -2.60
CA LEU A 22 -7.58 1.25 -1.43
C LEU A 22 -6.43 0.33 -1.01
N ALA A 23 -5.73 -0.28 -1.97
CA ALA A 23 -4.57 -1.11 -1.68
C ALA A 23 -3.44 -0.30 -1.00
N MET A 24 -3.22 0.95 -1.40
CA MET A 24 -2.24 1.81 -0.72
C MET A 24 -2.67 2.12 0.71
N ILE A 25 -3.96 2.43 0.93
CA ILE A 25 -4.48 2.68 2.28
C ILE A 25 -4.25 1.47 3.18
N VAL A 26 -4.48 0.25 2.68
CA VAL A 26 -4.21 -0.99 3.42
C VAL A 26 -2.73 -1.15 3.73
N ALA A 27 -1.84 -0.85 2.77
CA ALA A 27 -0.39 -0.90 2.99
C ALA A 27 0.05 0.02 4.14
N TYR A 28 -0.44 1.25 4.16
CA TYR A 28 -0.16 2.20 5.23
C TYR A 28 -0.78 1.77 6.56
N ALA A 29 -2.03 1.27 6.55
CA ALA A 29 -2.69 0.80 7.77
C ALA A 29 -1.88 -0.33 8.43
N MET A 30 -1.45 -1.33 7.67
CA MET A 30 -0.62 -2.42 8.18
C MET A 30 0.73 -1.93 8.72
N SER A 31 1.36 -0.98 8.02
CA SER A 31 2.64 -0.41 8.46
C SER A 31 2.51 0.40 9.75
N ILE A 32 1.46 1.20 9.85
CA ILE A 32 1.15 1.99 11.05
C ILE A 32 0.85 1.06 12.22
N SER A 33 0.12 -0.05 12.01
CA SER A 33 -0.12 -1.03 13.07
C SER A 33 1.17 -1.53 13.71
N VAL A 34 2.22 -1.81 12.92
CA VAL A 34 3.53 -2.21 13.43
C VAL A 34 4.21 -1.07 14.21
N LEU A 35 4.11 0.18 13.74
CA LEU A 35 4.70 1.33 14.43
C LEU A 35 3.99 1.70 15.73
N THR A 36 2.69 1.42 15.82
CA THR A 36 1.89 1.69 17.02
C THR A 36 1.93 0.55 18.03
N ASP A 37 2.58 -0.56 17.69
CA ASP A 37 2.74 -1.70 18.58
C ASP A 37 3.72 -1.35 19.72
N THR A 38 3.25 -1.44 20.96
CA THR A 38 4.04 -1.09 22.15
C THR A 38 5.23 -2.02 22.36
N ASP A 39 5.13 -3.27 21.93
CA ASP A 39 6.21 -4.25 22.07
C ASP A 39 7.33 -3.94 21.07
N MET A 40 6.97 -3.45 19.88
CA MET A 40 7.93 -2.98 18.89
C MET A 40 8.60 -1.66 19.29
N ALA A 41 7.86 -0.77 19.95
CA ALA A 41 8.45 0.41 20.59
C ALA A 41 9.45 0.00 21.68
N SER A 42 9.10 -1.00 22.50
CA SER A 42 10.02 -1.55 23.52
C SER A 42 11.26 -2.19 22.89
N LYS A 43 11.13 -2.90 21.76
CA LYS A 43 12.28 -3.43 21.00
C LYS A 43 13.20 -2.29 20.54
N PHE A 44 12.63 -1.18 20.09
CA PHE A 44 13.41 -0.02 19.65
C PHE A 44 14.17 0.64 20.81
N GLU A 45 13.53 0.81 21.95
CA GLU A 45 14.12 1.49 23.12
C GLU A 45 15.12 0.60 23.88
N ASN A 46 14.81 -0.68 24.04
CA ASN A 46 15.55 -1.59 24.92
C ASN A 46 16.39 -2.62 24.14
N GLY A 47 16.27 -2.69 22.82
CA GLY A 47 16.99 -3.62 21.95
C GLY A 47 16.49 -5.07 22.02
N THR A 48 15.46 -5.36 22.82
CA THR A 48 14.93 -6.72 23.01
C THR A 48 13.41 -6.75 22.83
N VAL A 49 12.91 -7.75 22.11
CA VAL A 49 11.47 -7.99 22.00
C VAL A 49 10.94 -8.56 23.32
N PRO A 50 9.86 -8.00 23.90
CA PRO A 50 9.21 -8.56 25.08
C PRO A 50 8.80 -10.03 24.89
N ALA A 51 8.74 -10.78 25.99
CA ALA A 51 8.27 -12.16 25.94
C ALA A 51 6.76 -12.20 25.65
N GLY A 52 6.34 -13.01 24.68
CA GLY A 52 4.93 -13.18 24.30
C GLY A 52 4.46 -12.31 23.13
N THR A 53 5.32 -11.46 22.58
CA THR A 53 5.01 -10.67 21.38
C THR A 53 4.76 -11.57 20.17
N ASP A 54 3.70 -11.27 19.41
CA ASP A 54 3.39 -11.97 18.16
C ASP A 54 4.25 -11.48 17.00
N ILE A 55 5.51 -11.92 16.99
CA ILE A 55 6.48 -11.58 15.93
C ILE A 55 5.98 -12.06 14.56
N ALA A 56 5.32 -13.23 14.50
CA ALA A 56 4.82 -13.78 13.24
C ALA A 56 3.70 -12.92 12.64
N GLY A 57 2.78 -12.42 13.47
CA GLY A 57 1.76 -11.45 13.07
C GLY A 57 2.38 -10.16 12.54
N ILE A 58 3.37 -9.62 13.25
CA ILE A 58 4.08 -8.39 12.86
C ILE A 58 4.80 -8.57 11.52
N GLN A 59 5.54 -9.66 11.34
CA GLN A 59 6.21 -9.98 10.08
C GLN A 59 5.20 -10.15 8.93
N THR A 60 4.06 -10.77 9.21
CA THR A 60 2.97 -10.90 8.23
C THR A 60 2.41 -9.54 7.83
N CYS A 61 2.23 -8.61 8.77
CA CYS A 61 1.84 -7.23 8.48
C CYS A 61 2.87 -6.50 7.61
N VAL A 62 4.17 -6.66 7.90
CA VAL A 62 5.25 -6.04 7.09
C VAL A 62 5.28 -6.61 5.66
N ILE A 63 5.16 -7.93 5.50
CA ILE A 63 5.14 -8.55 4.17
C ILE A 63 3.85 -8.16 3.42
N GLY A 64 2.70 -8.21 4.10
CA GLY A 64 1.40 -7.85 3.55
C GLY A 64 1.34 -6.39 3.10
N SER A 65 1.98 -5.48 3.84
CA SER A 65 2.01 -4.06 3.47
C SER A 65 2.78 -3.83 2.17
N VAL A 66 3.90 -4.52 1.96
CA VAL A 66 4.67 -4.45 0.70
C VAL A 66 3.84 -4.97 -0.47
N ILE A 67 3.19 -6.13 -0.31
CA ILE A 67 2.34 -6.71 -1.36
C ILE A 67 1.21 -5.74 -1.72
N ALA A 68 0.56 -5.13 -0.73
CA ALA A 68 -0.49 -4.15 -0.94
C ALA A 68 0.02 -2.87 -1.64
N ALA A 69 1.21 -2.38 -1.28
CA ALA A 69 1.82 -1.22 -1.93
C ALA A 69 2.15 -1.49 -3.41
N VAL A 70 2.70 -2.68 -3.72
CA VAL A 70 2.97 -3.09 -5.11
C VAL A 70 1.66 -3.20 -5.90
N LEU A 71 0.64 -3.86 -5.34
CA LEU A 71 -0.68 -3.98 -5.96
C LEU A 71 -1.29 -2.61 -6.25
N SER A 72 -1.13 -1.64 -5.35
CA SER A 72 -1.62 -0.29 -5.55
C SER A 72 -1.06 0.34 -6.82
N VAL A 73 0.26 0.33 -6.98
CA VAL A 73 0.93 0.95 -8.13
C VAL A 73 0.53 0.25 -9.43
N VAL A 74 0.46 -1.08 -9.40
CA VAL A 74 0.04 -1.89 -10.56
C VAL A 74 -1.39 -1.54 -10.97
N LEU A 75 -2.33 -1.50 -10.02
CA LEU A 75 -3.74 -1.22 -10.30
C LEU A 75 -3.97 0.23 -10.76
N ALA A 76 -3.31 1.20 -10.13
CA ALA A 76 -3.38 2.60 -10.52
C ALA A 76 -2.81 2.82 -11.95
N THR A 77 -1.68 2.18 -12.26
CA THR A 77 -1.07 2.23 -13.60
C THR A 77 -1.97 1.54 -14.63
N ALA A 78 -2.52 0.37 -14.29
CA ALA A 78 -3.44 -0.36 -15.16
C ALA A 78 -4.70 0.47 -15.47
N GLY A 79 -5.27 1.17 -14.48
CA GLY A 79 -6.39 2.09 -14.67
C GLY A 79 -6.09 3.16 -15.72
N ASN A 80 -4.94 3.83 -15.60
CA ASN A 80 -4.51 4.84 -16.58
C ASN A 80 -4.21 4.27 -17.97
N VAL A 81 -3.71 3.02 -18.07
CA VAL A 81 -3.47 2.34 -19.36
C VAL A 81 -4.78 1.94 -20.04
N VAL A 82 -5.79 1.48 -19.28
CA VAL A 82 -7.09 1.06 -19.83
C VAL A 82 -7.84 2.25 -20.44
N HIS A 83 -7.89 3.37 -19.73
CA HIS A 83 -8.44 4.61 -20.25
C HIS A 83 -7.82 5.81 -19.54
N SER A 84 -6.95 6.51 -20.25
CA SER A 84 -6.24 7.66 -19.69
C SER A 84 -7.12 8.91 -19.69
N ASN A 85 -7.36 9.45 -18.50
CA ASN A 85 -8.04 10.72 -18.27
C ASN A 85 -7.38 11.45 -17.10
N VAL A 86 -7.85 12.66 -16.75
CA VAL A 86 -7.24 13.46 -15.68
C VAL A 86 -7.26 12.71 -14.34
N PHE A 87 -8.37 12.04 -14.02
CA PHE A 87 -8.53 11.29 -12.77
C PHE A 87 -7.54 10.13 -12.65
N THR A 88 -7.50 9.23 -13.64
CA THR A 88 -6.63 8.05 -13.63
C THR A 88 -5.15 8.41 -13.65
N LYS A 89 -4.77 9.49 -14.37
CA LYS A 89 -3.41 10.05 -14.33
C LYS A 89 -3.06 10.56 -12.93
N LEU A 90 -3.96 11.33 -12.32
CA LEU A 90 -3.76 11.85 -10.97
C LEU A 90 -3.57 10.71 -9.97
N VAL A 91 -4.45 9.69 -10.01
CA VAL A 91 -4.34 8.52 -9.12
C VAL A 91 -3.03 7.78 -9.34
N ALA A 92 -2.59 7.56 -10.58
CA ALA A 92 -1.31 6.92 -10.87
C ALA A 92 -0.13 7.72 -10.27
N VAL A 93 -0.08 9.04 -10.51
CA VAL A 93 0.99 9.90 -9.96
C VAL A 93 0.99 9.87 -8.42
N LEU A 94 -0.18 9.98 -7.80
CA LEU A 94 -0.31 9.91 -6.34
C LEU A 94 0.08 8.53 -5.80
N ALA A 95 -0.23 7.45 -6.50
CA ALA A 95 0.18 6.10 -6.11
C ALA A 95 1.71 5.94 -6.13
N TYR A 96 2.40 6.48 -7.15
CA TYR A 96 3.87 6.49 -7.18
C TYR A 96 4.48 7.33 -6.05
N LEU A 97 3.93 8.52 -5.80
CA LEU A 97 4.37 9.37 -4.68
C LEU A 97 4.18 8.65 -3.34
N ALA A 98 3.01 8.06 -3.13
CA ALA A 98 2.68 7.32 -1.92
C ALA A 98 3.56 6.07 -1.76
N ALA A 99 3.91 5.38 -2.85
CA ALA A 99 4.86 4.26 -2.81
C ALA A 99 6.28 4.72 -2.43
N GLY A 100 6.70 5.89 -2.93
CA GLY A 100 7.98 6.51 -2.54
C GLY A 100 8.05 6.80 -1.04
N LEU A 101 7.01 7.42 -0.48
CA LEU A 101 6.91 7.66 0.96
C LEU A 101 6.81 6.36 1.77
N PHE A 102 6.05 5.39 1.27
CA PHE A 102 5.90 4.07 1.89
C PHE A 102 7.24 3.36 2.02
N SER A 103 8.12 3.46 1.00
CA SER A 103 9.43 2.83 1.03
C SER A 103 10.32 3.31 2.19
N MET A 104 10.16 4.57 2.61
CA MET A 104 10.89 5.13 3.76
C MET A 104 10.38 4.53 5.08
N ILE A 105 9.06 4.39 5.21
CA ILE A 105 8.44 3.76 6.39
C ILE A 105 8.77 2.27 6.44
N PHE A 106 8.76 1.60 5.28
CA PHE A 106 9.03 0.18 5.14
C PHE A 106 10.39 -0.19 5.74
N LEU A 107 11.44 0.58 5.45
CA LEU A 107 12.78 0.32 6.00
C LEU A 107 12.78 0.30 7.54
N LEU A 108 12.00 1.19 8.16
CA LEU A 108 11.91 1.28 9.61
C LEU A 108 11.13 0.09 10.19
N ILE A 109 9.95 -0.24 9.66
CA ILE A 109 9.16 -1.39 10.15
C ILE A 109 9.86 -2.73 9.86
N ALA A 110 10.63 -2.84 8.77
CA ALA A 110 11.41 -4.03 8.48
C ALA A 110 12.55 -4.21 9.48
N GLY A 111 13.28 -3.14 9.83
CA GLY A 111 14.30 -3.19 10.87
C GLY A 111 13.74 -3.48 12.28
N LEU A 112 12.46 -3.16 12.51
CA LEU A 112 11.75 -3.49 13.74
C LEU A 112 11.28 -4.95 13.77
N ALA A 113 10.81 -5.48 12.66
CA ALA A 113 10.22 -6.82 12.59
C ALA A 113 11.25 -7.96 12.44
N PHE A 114 12.44 -7.65 11.93
CA PHE A 114 13.55 -8.59 11.71
C PHE A 114 14.78 -8.24 12.54
#